data_AF-A0A173ZVN4-F1
#
_entry.id   AF-A0A173ZVN4-F1
#
_cell.length_a   1.000
_cell.length_b   1.000
_cell.length_c   1.000
_cell.angle_alpha   90.00
_cell.angle_beta   90.00
_cell.angle_gamma   90.00
#
_symmetry.space_group_name_H-M   'P 1'
#
loop_
_entity.id
_entity.type
_entity.pdbx_description
1 polymer ?
#
loop_
_entity_poly.entity_id
_entity_poly.type
_entity_poly.pdbx_seq_one_letter_code
_entity_poly.pdbx_strand_id
1 'polypeptide(L)'
;MGGIDSPTDTDLLLATYKGGSHLTSDIQNGGTIMIKVNAMGDACPIPIVKTKNAIRELQGGGTVETRVDNEIAVQNLTKMANQKGYGVHSEKISDNEFKVTMTVNAEAAQAAADSAIATVEEENCPVIPAGKKNIVVVISSNQMGSGEEELGKSLLKGFIYALSQQDTLPSTILFYNSGAYITSEESASIEDLKSLEAQGVEILTCGTCLNFYGLTDKLQVGEVTNMYVIAEKMTQADLIVQP
;
A
#
# COMPACT_ATOMS: atom_id res chain seq x y z
N MET A 1 -38.38 -39.79 -6.98
CA MET A 1 -37.96 -38.42 -6.64
C MET A 1 -36.69 -38.53 -5.83
N GLY A 2 -35.57 -38.06 -6.37
CA GLY A 2 -34.25 -38.18 -5.75
C GLY A 2 -33.19 -37.78 -6.76
N GLY A 3 -33.09 -36.48 -7.01
CA GLY A 3 -32.06 -35.89 -7.86
C GLY A 3 -30.76 -35.73 -7.09
N ILE A 4 -29.68 -36.22 -7.68
CA ILE A 4 -28.30 -35.96 -7.27
C ILE A 4 -27.88 -34.75 -8.09
N ASP A 5 -27.80 -33.57 -7.45
CA ASP A 5 -27.25 -32.39 -8.11
C ASP A 5 -25.73 -32.44 -8.04
N SER A 6 -25.12 -32.60 -9.21
CA SER A 6 -23.71 -32.32 -9.44
C SER A 6 -23.44 -30.82 -9.33
N PRO A 7 -22.33 -30.39 -8.71
CA PRO A 7 -22.02 -28.96 -8.63
C PRO A 7 -21.77 -28.40 -10.03
N THR A 8 -22.40 -27.26 -10.32
CA THR A 8 -22.26 -26.50 -11.56
C THR A 8 -20.89 -25.84 -11.65
N ASP A 9 -20.39 -25.63 -12.87
CA ASP A 9 -19.07 -25.05 -13.23
C ASP A 9 -18.71 -23.69 -12.56
N THR A 10 -19.65 -23.03 -11.89
CA THR A 10 -19.40 -21.86 -11.03
C THR A 10 -18.62 -22.20 -9.75
N ASP A 11 -18.72 -23.43 -9.23
CA ASP A 11 -18.00 -23.86 -8.01
C ASP A 11 -16.50 -24.15 -8.26
N LEU A 12 -16.09 -24.28 -9.53
CA LEU A 12 -14.70 -24.54 -9.91
C LEU A 12 -13.89 -23.27 -10.18
N LEU A 13 -14.53 -22.10 -10.26
CA LEU A 13 -13.87 -20.83 -10.56
C LEU A 13 -13.41 -20.03 -9.33
N LEU A 14 -13.81 -20.44 -8.11
CA LEU A 14 -13.35 -19.83 -6.85
C LEU A 14 -12.10 -20.47 -6.25
N ALA A 15 -11.54 -21.51 -6.87
CA ALA A 15 -10.45 -22.31 -6.28
C ALA A 15 -9.01 -21.83 -6.60
N THR A 16 -8.80 -20.71 -7.31
CA THR A 16 -7.45 -20.38 -7.84
C THR A 16 -6.93 -18.96 -7.58
N TYR A 17 -7.38 -18.27 -6.53
CA TYR A 17 -6.69 -17.06 -6.03
C TYR A 17 -6.19 -17.24 -4.59
N LYS A 18 -5.10 -17.99 -4.43
CA LYS A 18 -4.36 -18.08 -3.16
C LYS A 18 -3.44 -16.86 -3.01
N GLY A 19 -3.99 -15.83 -2.37
CA GLY A 19 -3.25 -14.74 -1.71
C GLY A 19 -3.97 -14.24 -0.44
N GLY A 20 -4.93 -15.00 0.08
CA GLY A 20 -5.82 -14.56 1.15
C GLY A 20 -5.19 -14.64 2.53
N SER A 21 -5.03 -13.49 3.19
CA SER A 21 -4.93 -13.40 4.64
C SER A 21 -6.15 -14.09 5.27
N HIS A 22 -5.92 -15.02 6.20
CA HIS A 22 -6.99 -15.64 6.99
C HIS A 22 -7.62 -14.59 7.92
N LEU A 23 -8.64 -13.91 7.43
CA LEU A 23 -9.51 -13.00 8.18
C LEU A 23 -10.72 -13.81 8.64
N THR A 24 -10.97 -13.84 9.95
CA THR A 24 -12.19 -14.44 10.53
C THR A 24 -12.97 -13.34 11.24
N SER A 25 -14.18 -13.05 10.78
CA SER A 25 -15.11 -12.11 11.42
C SER A 25 -16.06 -12.88 12.35
N ASP A 26 -16.00 -12.63 13.66
CA ASP A 26 -16.96 -13.16 14.63
C ASP A 26 -18.02 -12.09 14.91
N ILE A 27 -19.25 -12.28 14.43
CA ILE A 27 -20.40 -11.41 14.76
C ILE A 27 -21.04 -11.94 16.05
N GLN A 28 -20.85 -11.25 17.19
CA GLN A 28 -21.60 -11.54 18.40
C GLN A 28 -22.81 -10.61 18.52
N ASN A 29 -23.98 -11.22 18.75
CA ASN A 29 -25.30 -10.58 18.92
C ASN A 29 -25.23 -9.24 19.70
N GLY A 30 -25.51 -8.13 19.02
CA GLY A 30 -25.59 -6.78 19.60
C GLY A 30 -24.26 -6.06 19.84
N GLY A 31 -23.13 -6.63 19.41
CA GLY A 31 -21.78 -6.17 19.72
C GLY A 31 -20.99 -5.65 18.52
N THR A 32 -20.17 -4.64 18.78
CA THR A 32 -19.11 -4.06 17.92
C THR A 32 -18.37 -5.13 17.10
N ILE A 33 -18.24 -4.92 15.79
CA ILE A 33 -17.54 -5.83 14.86
C ILE A 33 -16.07 -5.97 15.29
N MET A 34 -15.55 -7.20 15.35
CA MET A 34 -14.14 -7.46 15.67
C MET A 34 -13.44 -8.23 14.53
N ILE A 35 -12.29 -7.73 14.09
CA ILE A 35 -11.42 -8.39 13.09
C ILE A 35 -10.09 -8.76 13.76
N LYS A 36 -9.60 -9.97 13.49
CA LYS A 36 -8.29 -10.46 13.98
C LYS A 36 -7.29 -10.51 12.84
N VAL A 37 -6.09 -10.01 13.08
CA VAL A 37 -4.97 -9.92 12.14
C VAL A 37 -3.76 -10.64 12.73
N ASN A 38 -3.17 -11.55 11.96
CA ASN A 38 -1.89 -12.16 12.30
C ASN A 38 -0.77 -11.55 11.43
N ALA A 39 0.17 -10.87 12.09
CA ALA A 39 1.34 -10.25 11.48
C ALA A 39 2.65 -10.69 12.18
N MET A 40 2.66 -11.90 12.73
CA MET A 40 3.87 -12.52 13.29
C MET A 40 4.85 -12.88 12.16
N GLY A 41 6.15 -12.62 12.35
CA GLY A 41 7.19 -12.85 11.35
C GLY A 41 7.25 -11.81 10.23
N ASP A 42 6.33 -10.86 10.22
CA ASP A 42 6.25 -9.83 9.19
C ASP A 42 7.19 -8.65 9.50
N ALA A 43 8.07 -8.32 8.55
CA ALA A 43 8.89 -7.13 8.63
C ALA A 43 8.05 -5.85 8.38
N CYS A 44 8.50 -4.71 8.93
CA CYS A 44 7.90 -3.40 8.61
C CYS A 44 7.96 -3.13 7.09
N PRO A 45 6.88 -2.62 6.45
CA PRO A 45 5.66 -2.04 7.04
C PRO A 45 4.46 -2.98 7.09
N ILE A 46 4.63 -4.28 6.82
CA ILE A 46 3.53 -5.23 6.65
C ILE A 46 2.55 -5.26 7.85
N PRO A 47 2.98 -5.29 9.14
CA PRO A 47 2.02 -5.32 10.26
C PRO A 47 1.10 -4.10 10.33
N ILE A 48 1.64 -2.92 9.99
CA ILE A 48 0.91 -1.65 9.99
C ILE A 48 -0.17 -1.70 8.91
N VAL A 49 0.21 -2.14 7.70
CA VAL A 49 -0.68 -2.19 6.56
C VAL A 49 -1.80 -3.22 6.77
N LYS A 50 -1.47 -4.44 7.20
CA LYS A 50 -2.49 -5.46 7.49
C LYS A 50 -3.52 -4.96 8.50
N THR A 51 -3.06 -4.28 9.55
CA THR A 51 -3.94 -3.67 10.56
C THR A 51 -4.79 -2.55 9.95
N LYS A 52 -4.20 -1.66 9.14
CA LYS A 52 -4.92 -0.58 8.46
C LYS A 52 -6.01 -1.13 7.53
N ASN A 53 -5.73 -2.19 6.78
CA ASN A 53 -6.69 -2.80 5.86
C ASN A 53 -7.84 -3.48 6.61
N ALA A 54 -7.55 -4.21 7.70
CA ALA A 54 -8.59 -4.73 8.59
C ALA A 54 -9.48 -3.60 9.16
N ILE A 55 -8.89 -2.44 9.51
CA ILE A 55 -9.69 -1.29 9.96
C ILE A 55 -10.61 -0.77 8.84
N ARG A 56 -10.15 -0.73 7.58
CA ARG A 56 -11.00 -0.33 6.44
C ARG A 56 -12.17 -1.29 6.22
N GLU A 57 -11.95 -2.60 6.45
CA GLU A 57 -12.98 -3.64 6.33
C GLU A 57 -14.09 -3.54 7.38
N LEU A 58 -13.85 -2.87 8.52
CA LEU A 58 -14.89 -2.67 9.54
C LEU A 58 -16.09 -1.86 9.02
N GLN A 59 -15.88 -1.01 8.00
CA GLN A 59 -16.92 -0.13 7.41
C GLN A 59 -17.76 0.63 8.46
N GLY A 60 -17.14 1.01 9.58
CA GLY A 60 -17.84 1.62 10.72
C GLY A 60 -17.08 1.43 12.04
N GLY A 61 -17.80 1.57 13.15
CA GLY A 61 -17.24 1.35 14.49
C GLY A 61 -16.93 -0.12 14.75
N GLY A 62 -15.76 -0.41 15.31
CA GLY A 62 -15.26 -1.77 15.43
C GLY A 62 -13.98 -1.90 16.25
N THR A 63 -13.48 -3.13 16.36
CA THR A 63 -12.22 -3.45 17.02
C THR A 63 -11.34 -4.29 16.11
N VAL A 64 -10.05 -3.98 16.03
CA VAL A 64 -9.05 -4.81 15.32
C VAL A 64 -8.02 -5.31 16.32
N GLU A 65 -7.82 -6.62 16.38
CA GLU A 65 -6.78 -7.27 17.18
C GLU A 65 -5.65 -7.74 16.26
N THR A 66 -4.46 -7.17 16.40
CA THR A 66 -3.27 -7.56 15.64
C THR A 66 -2.25 -8.27 16.52
N ARG A 67 -1.82 -9.46 16.12
CA ARG A 67 -0.70 -10.19 16.74
C ARG A 67 0.62 -9.87 16.03
N VAL A 68 1.65 -9.54 16.79
CA VAL A 68 3.01 -9.22 16.32
C VAL A 68 4.06 -9.83 17.23
N ASP A 69 5.28 -10.02 16.72
CA ASP A 69 6.31 -10.83 17.37
C ASP A 69 7.38 -10.02 18.13
N ASN A 70 7.31 -8.68 18.08
CA ASN A 70 8.32 -7.82 18.69
C ASN A 70 7.75 -6.48 19.20
N GLU A 71 8.45 -5.87 20.16
CA GLU A 71 8.03 -4.60 20.78
C GLU A 71 8.06 -3.40 19.81
N ILE A 72 8.91 -3.42 18.77
CA ILE A 72 8.97 -2.34 17.78
C ILE A 72 7.70 -2.31 16.94
N ALA A 73 7.17 -3.47 16.56
CA ALA A 73 5.88 -3.57 15.88
C ALA A 73 4.73 -3.06 16.76
N VAL A 74 4.75 -3.35 18.08
CA VAL A 74 3.79 -2.79 19.04
C VAL A 74 3.88 -1.26 19.08
N GLN A 75 5.09 -0.70 19.20
CA GLN A 75 5.29 0.76 19.22
C GLN A 75 4.82 1.43 17.91
N ASN A 76 5.07 0.81 16.75
CA ASN A 76 4.66 1.34 15.46
C ASN A 76 3.14 1.32 15.29
N LEU A 77 2.49 0.23 15.70
CA LEU A 77 1.03 0.12 15.69
C LEU A 77 0.37 1.13 16.64
N THR A 78 0.91 1.28 17.86
CA THR A 78 0.44 2.29 18.82
C THR A 78 0.60 3.71 18.28
N LYS A 79 1.72 4.03 17.62
CA LYS A 79 1.92 5.33 16.94
C LYS A 79 0.89 5.56 15.84
N MET A 80 0.65 4.58 14.97
CA MET A 80 -0.36 4.67 13.91
C MET A 80 -1.76 4.93 14.49
N ALA A 81 -2.16 4.18 15.54
CA ALA A 81 -3.45 4.36 16.19
C ALA A 81 -3.61 5.78 16.75
N ASN A 82 -2.61 6.28 17.46
CA ASN A 82 -2.63 7.65 18.01
C ASN A 82 -2.70 8.72 16.91
N GLN A 83 -1.94 8.56 15.81
CA GLN A 83 -1.98 9.49 14.67
C GLN A 83 -3.35 9.53 13.99
N LYS A 84 -4.06 8.40 13.97
CA LYS A 84 -5.41 8.29 13.39
C LYS A 84 -6.53 8.52 14.40
N GLY A 85 -6.20 8.79 15.67
CA GLY A 85 -7.18 9.02 16.74
C GLY A 85 -7.95 7.77 17.18
N TYR A 86 -7.42 6.57 16.94
CA TYR A 86 -8.02 5.31 17.39
C TYR A 86 -7.68 5.03 18.85
N GLY A 87 -8.59 4.40 19.59
CA GLY A 87 -8.26 3.83 20.90
C GLY A 87 -7.29 2.67 20.72
N VAL A 88 -6.28 2.53 21.59
CA VAL A 88 -5.29 1.45 21.49
C VAL A 88 -4.88 0.90 22.85
N HIS A 89 -4.77 -0.42 22.91
CA HIS A 89 -4.25 -1.16 24.07
C HIS A 89 -3.34 -2.29 23.58
N SER A 90 -2.26 -2.58 24.31
CA SER A 90 -1.34 -3.66 23.98
C SER A 90 -1.06 -4.55 25.18
N GLU A 91 -0.98 -5.86 24.95
CA GLU A 91 -0.71 -6.90 25.94
C GLU A 91 0.43 -7.80 25.47
N LYS A 92 1.39 -8.10 26.36
CA LYS A 92 2.43 -9.11 26.12
C LYS A 92 1.87 -10.48 26.48
N ILE A 93 1.81 -11.39 25.50
CA ILE A 93 1.27 -12.76 25.68
C ILE A 93 2.41 -13.72 26.03
N SER A 94 3.53 -13.64 25.31
CA SER A 94 4.76 -14.38 25.58
C SER A 94 5.98 -13.55 25.15
N ASP A 95 7.20 -14.09 25.25
CA ASP A 95 8.41 -13.34 24.90
C ASP A 95 8.48 -12.90 23.43
N ASN A 96 7.89 -13.68 22.51
CA ASN A 96 7.87 -13.38 21.08
C ASN A 96 6.43 -13.22 20.56
N GLU A 97 5.46 -12.92 21.42
CA GLU A 97 4.07 -12.71 21.00
C GLU A 97 3.42 -11.58 21.80
N PHE A 98 2.99 -10.57 21.07
CA PHE A 98 2.29 -9.39 21.56
C PHE A 98 0.98 -9.23 20.82
N LYS A 99 -0.02 -8.72 21.53
CA LYS A 99 -1.35 -8.45 21.01
C LYS A 99 -1.63 -6.96 21.11
N VAL A 100 -1.98 -6.31 20.00
CA VAL A 100 -2.38 -4.91 19.95
C VAL A 100 -3.83 -4.83 19.53
N THR A 101 -4.68 -4.28 20.37
CA THR A 101 -6.12 -4.10 20.13
C THR A 101 -6.41 -2.62 19.87
N MET A 102 -6.93 -2.31 18.68
CA MET A 102 -7.35 -0.97 18.28
C MET A 102 -8.88 -0.88 18.25
N THR A 103 -9.45 0.15 18.86
CA THR A 103 -10.88 0.44 18.82
C THR A 103 -11.13 1.67 17.94
N VAL A 104 -11.93 1.48 16.90
CA VAL A 104 -12.31 2.51 15.95
C VAL A 104 -13.73 2.93 16.27
N ASN A 105 -13.92 4.19 16.62
CA ASN A 105 -15.25 4.73 16.90
C ASN A 105 -15.93 5.06 15.57
N ALA A 106 -17.25 4.92 15.47
CA ALA A 106 -18.00 5.21 14.23
C ALA A 106 -17.77 6.65 13.71
N GLU A 107 -17.52 7.60 14.62
CA GLU A 107 -17.21 9.01 14.29
C GLU A 107 -15.79 9.17 13.68
N ALA A 108 -14.84 8.32 14.04
CA ALA A 108 -13.49 8.32 13.46
C ALA A 108 -13.44 7.62 12.08
N ALA A 109 -14.37 6.69 11.82
CA ALA A 109 -14.54 6.07 10.51
C ALA A 109 -15.08 7.06 9.46
N GLN A 110 -15.91 8.02 9.88
CA GLN A 110 -16.47 9.06 9.00
C GLN A 110 -15.42 10.08 8.54
N ALA A 111 -14.45 10.43 9.39
CA ALA A 111 -13.32 11.31 9.02
C ALA A 111 -12.37 10.70 7.96
N ALA A 112 -12.40 9.38 7.77
CA ALA A 112 -11.65 8.70 6.71
C ALA A 112 -12.45 8.55 5.40
N ALA A 113 -13.79 8.62 5.46
CA ALA A 113 -14.68 8.49 4.31
C ALA A 113 -15.02 9.84 3.64
N ASP A 114 -15.07 10.94 4.41
CA ASP A 114 -15.53 12.26 3.94
C ASP A 114 -14.54 13.02 3.02
N SER A 115 -13.37 12.47 2.71
CA SER A 115 -12.43 13.09 1.75
C SER A 115 -12.66 12.68 0.28
N ALA A 116 -13.70 11.89 0.01
CA ALA A 116 -14.02 11.43 -1.34
C ALA A 116 -15.51 11.66 -1.62
N ILE A 117 -15.87 12.83 -2.16
CA ILE A 117 -16.94 13.06 -3.15
C ILE A 117 -16.91 14.56 -3.53
N ALA A 118 -16.57 14.86 -4.78
CA ALA A 118 -17.23 15.92 -5.57
C ALA A 118 -16.93 15.74 -7.07
N THR A 119 -17.93 15.18 -7.75
CA THR A 119 -18.41 15.45 -9.13
C THR A 119 -17.47 15.29 -10.33
N VAL A 120 -17.82 14.29 -11.15
CA VAL A 120 -17.59 14.20 -12.59
C VAL A 120 -18.40 15.26 -13.35
N GLU A 121 -17.79 15.95 -14.31
CA GLU A 121 -18.32 16.20 -15.68
C GLU A 121 -17.13 16.37 -16.65
N GLU A 122 -17.28 15.80 -17.86
CA GLU A 122 -16.30 15.82 -18.96
C GLU A 122 -16.19 17.20 -19.62
N GLU A 123 -14.96 17.67 -19.89
CA GLU A 123 -14.47 17.97 -21.24
C GLU A 123 -12.98 18.41 -21.23
N ASN A 124 -12.25 17.86 -22.19
CA ASN A 124 -10.84 17.95 -22.53
C ASN A 124 -10.04 19.25 -22.19
N CYS A 125 -9.26 19.21 -21.09
CA CYS A 125 -7.96 19.88 -20.87
C CYS A 125 -7.38 19.35 -19.53
N PRO A 126 -6.07 19.06 -19.35
CA PRO A 126 -5.54 18.55 -18.08
C PRO A 126 -5.42 19.70 -17.06
N VAL A 127 -6.55 20.12 -16.50
CA VAL A 127 -6.61 20.98 -15.33
C VAL A 127 -6.88 20.05 -14.14
N ILE A 128 -5.87 19.84 -13.31
CA ILE A 128 -6.01 19.11 -12.05
C ILE A 128 -7.10 19.82 -11.22
N PRO A 129 -8.13 19.11 -10.70
CA PRO A 129 -9.18 19.73 -9.92
C PRO A 129 -8.59 20.53 -8.76
N ALA A 130 -9.06 21.78 -8.59
CA ALA A 130 -8.63 22.65 -7.51
C ALA A 130 -8.88 21.96 -6.15
N GLY A 131 -7.80 21.52 -5.49
CA GLY A 131 -7.83 20.92 -4.16
C GLY A 131 -6.91 19.70 -3.96
N LYS A 132 -6.51 18.99 -5.02
CA LYS A 132 -5.58 17.85 -4.91
C LYS A 132 -4.15 18.28 -5.25
N LYS A 133 -3.24 18.20 -4.27
CA LYS A 133 -1.80 18.49 -4.50
C LYS A 133 -1.22 17.53 -5.54
N ASN A 134 -0.47 18.06 -6.50
CA ASN A 134 0.34 17.29 -7.42
C ASN A 134 1.58 16.77 -6.68
N ILE A 135 1.52 15.51 -6.24
CA ILE A 135 2.62 14.85 -5.52
C ILE A 135 3.41 14.00 -6.51
N VAL A 136 4.72 14.25 -6.58
CA VAL A 136 5.66 13.45 -7.39
C VAL A 136 6.61 12.72 -6.45
N VAL A 137 6.73 11.41 -6.64
CA VAL A 137 7.72 10.59 -5.93
C VAL A 137 8.91 10.36 -6.85
N VAL A 138 10.12 10.50 -6.33
CA VAL A 138 11.36 10.34 -7.11
C VAL A 138 12.19 9.21 -6.54
N ILE A 139 12.38 8.14 -7.32
CA ILE A 139 13.21 7.00 -6.98
C ILE A 139 14.45 7.03 -7.88
N SER A 140 15.51 7.64 -7.37
CA SER A 140 16.78 7.84 -8.09
C SER A 140 17.81 6.72 -7.86
N SER A 141 17.44 5.70 -7.09
CA SER A 141 18.33 4.64 -6.64
C SER A 141 17.58 3.33 -6.47
N ASN A 142 18.27 2.19 -6.66
CA ASN A 142 17.75 0.86 -6.32
C ASN A 142 17.83 0.51 -4.83
N GLN A 143 18.30 1.46 -4.00
CA GLN A 143 18.35 1.37 -2.55
C GLN A 143 17.92 2.71 -1.93
N MET A 144 17.31 2.65 -0.75
CA MET A 144 16.98 3.83 0.04
C MET A 144 18.19 4.30 0.86
N GLY A 145 18.53 5.58 0.75
CA GLY A 145 19.72 6.16 1.37
C GLY A 145 21.05 5.65 0.77
N SER A 146 22.15 5.95 1.46
CA SER A 146 23.52 5.63 1.03
C SER A 146 24.27 4.73 2.03
N GLY A 147 23.52 3.94 2.80
CA GLY A 147 24.04 3.04 3.82
C GLY A 147 24.37 1.65 3.27
N GLU A 148 24.17 0.64 4.11
CA GLU A 148 24.31 -0.77 3.74
C GLU A 148 23.26 -1.15 2.67
N GLU A 149 23.68 -1.88 1.64
CA GLU A 149 22.91 -2.11 0.42
C GLU A 149 21.72 -3.05 0.63
N GLU A 150 21.90 -4.14 1.39
CA GLU A 150 20.84 -5.12 1.67
C GLU A 150 19.69 -4.47 2.44
N LEU A 151 20.03 -3.68 3.46
CA LEU A 151 19.08 -2.86 4.21
C LEU A 151 18.45 -1.80 3.31
N GLY A 152 19.24 -1.07 2.52
CA GLY A 152 18.74 -0.03 1.62
C GLY A 152 17.71 -0.56 0.61
N LYS A 153 17.94 -1.73 0.02
CA LYS A 153 16.98 -2.42 -0.86
C LYS A 153 15.71 -2.82 -0.11
N SER A 154 15.86 -3.37 1.09
CA SER A 154 14.72 -3.75 1.94
C SER A 154 13.85 -2.55 2.33
N LEU A 155 14.49 -1.42 2.66
CA LEU A 155 13.82 -0.17 2.98
C LEU A 155 13.08 0.40 1.77
N LEU A 156 13.70 0.41 0.59
CA LEU A 156 13.06 0.91 -0.63
C LEU A 156 11.83 0.09 -1.00
N LYS A 157 11.92 -1.25 -0.94
CA LYS A 157 10.78 -2.15 -1.13
C LYS A 157 9.67 -1.84 -0.11
N GLY A 158 10.02 -1.71 1.16
CA GLY A 158 9.08 -1.37 2.22
C GLY A 158 8.39 -0.02 2.00
N PHE A 159 9.10 0.98 1.49
CA PHE A 159 8.54 2.28 1.15
C PHE A 159 7.56 2.22 -0.02
N ILE A 160 7.90 1.52 -1.11
CA ILE A 160 6.99 1.38 -2.27
C ILE A 160 5.71 0.66 -1.85
N TYR A 161 5.83 -0.40 -1.05
CA TYR A 161 4.67 -1.06 -0.46
C TYR A 161 3.86 -0.09 0.43
N ALA A 162 4.49 0.64 1.35
CA ALA A 162 3.76 1.59 2.21
C ALA A 162 3.09 2.72 1.40
N LEU A 163 3.71 3.14 0.29
CA LEU A 163 3.20 4.14 -0.64
C LEU A 163 1.93 3.64 -1.35
N SER A 164 1.90 2.39 -1.80
CA SER A 164 0.72 1.78 -2.44
C SER A 164 -0.49 1.65 -1.52
N GLN A 165 -0.30 1.81 -0.21
CA GLN A 165 -1.33 1.66 0.82
C GLN A 165 -1.84 3.01 1.36
N GLN A 166 -1.31 4.13 0.86
CA GLN A 166 -1.76 5.46 1.26
C GLN A 166 -3.19 5.74 0.80
N ASP A 167 -3.87 6.63 1.52
CA ASP A 167 -5.23 7.06 1.16
C ASP A 167 -5.20 8.04 -0.02
N THR A 168 -4.12 8.84 -0.10
CA THR A 168 -3.82 9.73 -1.24
C THR A 168 -2.55 9.25 -1.91
N LEU A 169 -2.67 8.77 -3.15
CA LEU A 169 -1.55 8.32 -3.97
C LEU A 169 -0.88 9.49 -4.69
N PRO A 170 0.41 9.38 -5.04
CA PRO A 170 1.08 10.37 -5.88
C PRO A 170 0.47 10.41 -7.28
N SER A 171 0.62 11.54 -7.97
CA SER A 171 0.23 11.67 -9.37
C SER A 171 1.22 10.96 -10.29
N THR A 172 2.52 11.04 -9.95
CA THR A 172 3.60 10.44 -10.75
C THR A 172 4.69 9.84 -9.86
N ILE A 173 5.28 8.73 -10.28
CA ILE A 173 6.53 8.19 -9.74
C ILE A 173 7.59 8.17 -10.84
N LEU A 174 8.70 8.87 -10.59
CA LEU A 174 9.82 9.00 -11.52
C LEU A 174 10.97 8.08 -11.10
N PHE A 175 11.45 7.26 -12.02
CA PHE A 175 12.61 6.38 -11.83
C PHE A 175 13.77 6.81 -12.74
N TYR A 176 14.93 7.03 -12.15
CA TYR A 176 16.16 7.31 -12.91
C TYR A 176 17.40 6.85 -12.16
N ASN A 177 18.56 6.90 -12.82
CA ASN A 177 19.81 6.30 -12.34
C ASN A 177 19.55 4.82 -11.95
N SER A 178 20.10 4.29 -10.86
CA SER A 178 19.87 2.88 -10.50
C SER A 178 18.40 2.59 -10.10
N GLY A 179 17.56 3.61 -9.91
CA GLY A 179 16.11 3.42 -9.75
C GLY A 179 15.46 2.67 -10.92
N ALA A 180 16.06 2.69 -12.12
CA ALA A 180 15.57 1.95 -13.29
C ALA A 180 15.49 0.43 -13.08
N TYR A 181 16.27 -0.15 -12.16
CA TYR A 181 16.15 -1.56 -11.79
C TYR A 181 14.80 -1.89 -11.15
N ILE A 182 14.16 -0.91 -10.50
CA ILE A 182 12.96 -1.15 -9.69
C ILE A 182 11.71 -1.37 -10.54
N THR A 183 11.67 -0.84 -11.76
CA THR A 183 10.60 -1.03 -12.74
C THR A 183 10.87 -2.17 -13.73
N SER A 184 12.01 -2.85 -13.60
CA SER A 184 12.47 -3.89 -14.53
C SER A 184 12.36 -5.31 -13.94
N GLU A 185 12.62 -6.34 -14.76
CA GLU A 185 12.67 -7.74 -14.33
C GLU A 185 13.45 -7.95 -13.01
N GLU A 186 13.04 -8.96 -12.25
CA GLU A 186 13.63 -9.35 -10.95
C GLU A 186 13.43 -8.36 -9.79
N SER A 187 12.85 -7.18 -10.03
CA SER A 187 12.45 -6.28 -8.95
C SER A 187 11.37 -6.90 -8.07
N ALA A 188 11.61 -6.89 -6.76
CA ALA A 188 10.65 -7.36 -5.77
C ALA A 188 9.46 -6.38 -5.56
N SER A 189 9.41 -5.27 -6.30
CA SER A 189 8.37 -4.23 -6.18
C SER A 189 7.45 -4.14 -7.40
N ILE A 190 7.59 -5.03 -8.40
CA ILE A 190 6.80 -4.96 -9.64
C ILE A 190 5.30 -5.02 -9.40
N GLU A 191 4.83 -5.93 -8.54
CA GLU A 191 3.40 -6.08 -8.29
C GLU A 191 2.81 -4.87 -7.56
N ASP A 192 3.55 -4.27 -6.62
CA ASP A 192 3.14 -3.03 -5.95
C ASP A 192 3.06 -1.84 -6.92
N LEU A 193 4.01 -1.75 -7.86
CA LEU A 193 4.03 -0.72 -8.88
C LEU A 193 2.89 -0.89 -9.90
N LYS A 194 2.60 -2.12 -10.34
CA LYS A 194 1.44 -2.39 -11.21
C LYS A 194 0.13 -2.05 -10.51
N SER A 195 0.03 -2.31 -9.21
CA SER A 195 -1.12 -1.90 -8.39
C SER A 195 -1.27 -0.38 -8.32
N LEU A 196 -0.17 0.36 -8.17
CA LEU A 196 -0.16 1.83 -8.23
C LEU A 196 -0.59 2.33 -9.62
N GLU A 197 -0.05 1.78 -10.70
CA GLU A 197 -0.39 2.13 -12.08
C GLU A 197 -1.88 1.88 -12.37
N ALA A 198 -2.42 0.74 -11.95
CA ALA A 198 -3.84 0.41 -12.08
C ALA A 198 -4.76 1.38 -11.31
N GLN A 199 -4.24 2.06 -10.28
CA GLN A 199 -4.95 3.09 -9.51
C GLN A 199 -4.75 4.51 -10.10
N GLY A 200 -4.14 4.62 -11.29
CA GLY A 200 -3.98 5.88 -12.02
C GLY A 200 -2.71 6.65 -11.67
N VAL A 201 -1.75 6.03 -10.99
CA VAL A 201 -0.43 6.64 -10.76
C VAL A 201 0.41 6.48 -12.02
N GLU A 202 0.90 7.59 -12.57
CA GLU A 202 1.79 7.57 -13.73
C GLU A 202 3.19 7.09 -13.31
N ILE A 203 3.73 6.05 -13.96
CA ILE A 203 5.06 5.52 -13.67
C ILE A 203 5.96 5.76 -14.87
N LEU A 204 7.06 6.51 -14.67
CA LEU A 204 7.98 6.88 -15.73
C LEU A 204 9.41 6.49 -15.39
N THR A 205 10.08 5.79 -16.31
CA THR A 205 11.48 5.37 -16.15
C THR A 205 12.39 6.01 -17.20
N CYS A 206 13.50 6.61 -16.78
CA CYS A 206 14.47 7.26 -17.66
C CYS A 206 15.05 6.26 -18.69
N GLY A 207 14.79 6.49 -19.98
CA GLY A 207 15.25 5.62 -21.06
C GLY A 207 16.77 5.53 -21.19
N THR A 208 17.50 6.62 -20.90
CA THR A 208 18.96 6.59 -20.88
C THR A 208 19.50 5.63 -19.81
N CYS A 209 18.84 5.57 -18.65
CA CYS A 209 19.22 4.66 -17.56
C CYS A 209 18.90 3.21 -17.91
N LEU A 210 17.71 2.95 -18.48
CA LEU A 210 17.36 1.61 -18.98
C LEU A 210 18.39 1.11 -19.99
N ASN A 211 18.76 1.94 -20.97
CA ASN A 211 19.76 1.59 -21.96
C ASN A 211 21.14 1.33 -21.32
N PHE A 212 21.59 2.23 -20.45
CA PHE A 212 22.90 2.10 -19.79
C PHE A 212 23.04 0.80 -18.98
N TYR A 213 21.98 0.37 -18.29
CA TYR A 213 21.98 -0.86 -17.49
C TYR A 213 21.54 -2.11 -18.27
N GLY A 214 21.24 -2.02 -19.57
CA GLY A 214 20.79 -3.16 -20.37
C GLY A 214 19.39 -3.68 -19.97
N LEU A 215 18.50 -2.77 -19.57
CA LEU A 215 17.14 -3.05 -19.07
C LEU A 215 16.03 -2.67 -20.07
N THR A 216 16.36 -2.15 -21.25
CA THR A 216 15.36 -1.64 -22.21
C THR A 216 14.24 -2.63 -22.52
N ASP A 217 14.58 -3.89 -22.81
CA ASP A 217 13.62 -4.95 -23.13
C ASP A 217 13.10 -5.67 -21.86
N LYS A 218 13.51 -5.22 -20.68
CA LYS A 218 13.20 -5.80 -19.37
C LYS A 218 12.27 -4.94 -18.54
N LEU A 219 11.81 -3.81 -19.05
CA LEU A 219 10.84 -2.96 -18.36
C LEU A 219 9.52 -3.72 -18.15
N GLN A 220 9.03 -3.80 -16.92
CA GLN A 220 7.85 -4.59 -16.55
C GLN A 220 6.63 -3.74 -16.17
N VAL A 221 6.82 -2.45 -15.89
CA VAL A 221 5.77 -1.53 -15.43
C VAL A 221 6.13 -0.09 -15.79
N GLY A 222 5.13 0.72 -16.14
CA GLY A 222 5.31 2.11 -16.53
C GLY A 222 5.83 2.31 -17.95
N GLU A 223 6.09 3.58 -18.28
CA GLU A 223 6.53 4.02 -19.61
C GLU A 223 7.97 4.55 -19.59
N VAL A 224 8.62 4.50 -20.76
CA VAL A 224 9.95 5.09 -20.95
C VAL A 224 9.82 6.60 -21.10
N THR A 225 10.63 7.34 -20.36
CA THR A 225 10.67 8.81 -20.41
C THR A 225 12.09 9.34 -20.65
N ASN A 226 12.25 10.66 -20.61
CA ASN A 226 13.53 11.35 -20.74
C ASN A 226 13.69 12.45 -19.66
N MET A 227 14.88 13.05 -19.62
CA MET A 227 15.22 14.04 -18.60
C MET A 227 14.38 15.34 -18.69
N TYR A 228 13.90 15.73 -19.87
CA TYR A 228 13.04 16.92 -20.01
C TYR A 228 11.71 16.71 -19.29
N VAL A 229 11.06 15.57 -19.51
CA VAL A 229 9.81 15.22 -18.84
C VAL A 229 10.01 15.05 -17.32
N ILE A 230 11.12 14.42 -16.90
CA ILE A 230 11.47 14.31 -15.47
C ILE A 230 11.56 15.70 -14.83
N ALA A 231 12.33 16.61 -15.43
CA ALA A 231 12.48 17.97 -14.93
C ALA A 231 11.15 18.75 -14.93
N GLU A 232 10.34 18.58 -15.97
CA GLU A 232 9.02 19.19 -16.06
C GLU A 232 8.10 18.71 -14.92
N LYS A 233 7.95 17.39 -14.76
CA LYS A 233 7.11 16.79 -13.70
C LYS A 233 7.56 17.22 -12.31
N MET A 234 8.87 17.24 -12.05
CA MET A 234 9.42 17.70 -10.77
C MET A 234 9.15 19.20 -10.53
N THR A 235 9.31 20.05 -11.53
CA THR A 235 9.11 21.51 -11.38
C THR A 235 7.64 21.92 -11.28
N GLN A 236 6.74 21.12 -11.85
CA GLN A 236 5.28 21.29 -11.74
C GLN A 236 4.69 20.63 -10.47
N ALA A 237 5.50 19.92 -9.67
CA ALA A 237 5.03 19.28 -8.44
C ALA A 237 4.79 20.31 -7.33
N ASP A 238 3.68 20.16 -6.61
CA ASP A 238 3.46 20.89 -5.36
C ASP A 238 4.32 20.31 -4.22
N LEU A 239 4.65 19.01 -4.32
CA LEU A 239 5.47 18.29 -3.36
C LEU A 239 6.27 17.19 -4.07
N ILE A 240 7.58 17.19 -3.84
CA ILE A 240 8.46 16.08 -4.19
C ILE A 240 8.74 15.25 -2.94
N VAL A 241 8.53 13.93 -3.05
CA VAL A 241 8.92 12.95 -2.03
C VAL A 241 10.08 12.13 -2.58
N GLN A 242 11.20 12.11 -1.86
CA GLN A 242 12.40 11.36 -2.25
C GLN A 242 12.85 10.46 -1.09
N PRO A 243 12.68 9.14 -1.20
CA PRO A 243 13.20 8.16 -0.24
C PRO A 243 14.73 8.01 -0.33
#